data_AF-A0A5J5RK15-F1
#
_entry.id   AF-A0A5J5RK15-F1
#
_cell.length_a   1.000
_cell.length_b   1.000
_cell.length_c   1.000
_cell.angle_alpha   90.00
_cell.angle_beta   90.00
_cell.angle_gamma   90.00
#
_symmetry.space_group_name_H-M   'P 1'
#
loop_
_entity.id
_entity.type
_entity.pdbx_description
1 polymer ?
#
loop_
_entity_poly.entity_id
_entity_poly.type
_entity_poly.pdbx_seq_one_letter_code
_entity_poly.pdbx_strand_id
1 'polypeptide(L)'
;MATTISNQTPKSNPATANEPAKVAEREETKDDEIAVTWREEEPAHYILQIQSLPFLLENLSEPHVAFEAFAACGYKWSLILYRVSENGDVYRESENGDVYLSPYLRIMDIQHLGHNGKIDALINFFVYHQEMNRYITIQDGKVKRFSANKQESGFSRLMLPPKFIDRLNLKENTCKFGVEVFVVNPEKEKGECCCSILDLHLEENPVTWLIGNFSNLSGLKCFEFRMANSKWELQLYLRGVPEVKRKYLSIYLNLKHSKEVESGNKLHVQLKLRIKSNSPSNPRGGESKYDPTKPRTGNAWFSSSQRCWGFPYFMKLADLKQTPGLIDNDHLTVEAEFSSIYVIQDLAPEPHAANSD
;
A
#
# COMPACT_ATOMS: atom_id res chain seq x y z
N MET A 1 -83.52 -19.67 -25.84
CA MET A 1 -83.94 -19.37 -24.46
C MET A 1 -82.99 -20.09 -23.51
N ALA A 2 -82.61 -19.41 -22.44
CA ALA A 2 -81.55 -19.75 -21.50
C ALA A 2 -81.75 -21.09 -20.77
N THR A 3 -80.66 -21.72 -20.29
CA THR A 3 -80.62 -22.24 -18.91
C THR A 3 -79.18 -22.41 -18.41
N THR A 4 -79.08 -22.28 -17.08
CA THR A 4 -77.95 -21.97 -16.21
C THR A 4 -77.43 -23.21 -15.47
N ILE A 5 -76.13 -23.22 -15.20
CA ILE A 5 -75.32 -23.77 -14.07
C ILE A 5 -75.94 -24.87 -13.16
N SER A 6 -75.15 -25.92 -12.89
CA SER A 6 -75.04 -26.52 -11.54
C SER A 6 -73.72 -27.28 -11.33
N ASN A 7 -73.22 -27.14 -10.10
CA ASN A 7 -72.05 -27.76 -9.46
C ASN A 7 -72.18 -29.28 -9.22
N GLN A 8 -71.06 -29.99 -9.03
CA GLN A 8 -70.59 -30.52 -7.71
C GLN A 8 -69.50 -31.61 -7.85
N THR A 9 -68.42 -31.44 -7.07
CA THR A 9 -67.48 -32.39 -6.40
C THR A 9 -67.10 -33.75 -7.01
N PRO A 10 -65.83 -34.19 -6.74
CA PRO A 10 -65.69 -35.48 -6.03
C PRO A 10 -64.64 -35.53 -4.91
N LYS A 11 -64.85 -36.52 -4.02
CA LYS A 11 -64.05 -36.93 -2.85
C LYS A 11 -62.87 -37.88 -3.23
N SER A 12 -61.77 -37.78 -2.45
CA SER A 12 -60.82 -38.80 -1.92
C SER A 12 -60.67 -40.16 -2.64
N ASN A 13 -59.51 -40.80 -2.85
CA ASN A 13 -58.32 -41.07 -2.01
C ASN A 13 -57.35 -41.98 -2.85
N PRO A 14 -56.22 -42.56 -2.35
CA PRO A 14 -54.89 -42.02 -2.06
C PRO A 14 -53.74 -42.76 -2.82
N ALA A 15 -52.49 -42.48 -2.43
CA ALA A 15 -51.21 -43.15 -2.77
C ALA A 15 -50.45 -42.65 -4.02
N THR A 16 -49.19 -42.21 -3.85
CA THR A 16 -47.95 -42.97 -4.16
C THR A 16 -46.72 -42.13 -3.76
N ALA A 17 -45.67 -42.82 -3.31
CA ALA A 17 -44.38 -42.28 -2.91
C ALA A 17 -43.50 -41.79 -4.09
N ASN A 18 -42.41 -41.10 -3.74
CA ASN A 18 -41.20 -40.73 -4.49
C ASN A 18 -41.15 -39.32 -5.11
N GLU A 19 -40.40 -38.43 -4.46
CA GLU A 19 -39.42 -37.54 -5.11
C GLU A 19 -38.44 -36.98 -4.06
N PRO A 20 -37.13 -37.14 -4.26
CA PRO A 20 -36.26 -35.99 -4.11
C PRO A 20 -35.54 -35.72 -5.44
N ALA A 21 -36.03 -34.70 -6.14
CA ALA A 21 -35.27 -34.03 -7.18
C ALA A 21 -34.54 -32.83 -6.55
N LYS A 22 -33.22 -32.93 -6.41
CA LYS A 22 -32.31 -31.88 -6.88
C LYS A 22 -30.90 -32.42 -6.98
N VAL A 23 -30.55 -32.78 -8.20
CA VAL A 23 -29.18 -32.88 -8.70
C VAL A 23 -28.47 -31.59 -8.30
N ALA A 24 -27.46 -31.70 -7.43
CA ALA A 24 -26.53 -30.62 -7.19
C ALA A 24 -25.70 -30.44 -8.46
N GLU A 25 -25.93 -29.33 -9.17
CA GLU A 25 -25.09 -28.87 -10.26
C GLU A 25 -23.65 -28.76 -9.74
N ARG A 26 -22.78 -29.55 -10.35
CA ARG A 26 -21.33 -29.48 -10.18
C ARG A 26 -20.90 -28.17 -10.84
N GLU A 27 -20.54 -27.17 -10.05
CA GLU A 27 -19.86 -25.99 -10.58
C GLU A 27 -18.55 -26.45 -11.25
N GLU A 28 -18.54 -26.45 -12.58
CA GLU A 28 -17.32 -26.54 -13.37
C GLU A 28 -16.47 -25.30 -13.10
N THR A 29 -15.42 -25.46 -12.28
CA THR A 29 -14.46 -24.41 -11.98
C THR A 29 -13.61 -24.11 -13.22
N LYS A 30 -13.83 -22.93 -13.81
CA LYS A 30 -12.97 -22.23 -14.77
C LYS A 30 -11.48 -22.36 -14.39
N ASP A 31 -10.63 -22.61 -15.36
CA ASP A 31 -9.19 -22.83 -15.22
C ASP A 31 -8.49 -21.86 -14.24
N ASP A 32 -7.84 -22.41 -13.21
CA ASP A 32 -6.93 -21.67 -12.34
C ASP A 32 -5.63 -21.34 -13.10
N GLU A 33 -5.45 -20.08 -13.49
CA GLU A 33 -4.21 -19.59 -14.11
C GLU A 33 -3.09 -19.52 -13.05
N ILE A 34 -2.26 -20.56 -13.02
CA ILE A 34 -1.07 -20.62 -12.15
C ILE A 34 0.07 -19.84 -12.81
N ALA A 35 0.68 -18.91 -12.06
CA ALA A 35 1.89 -18.21 -12.45
C ALA A 35 3.14 -18.96 -11.97
N VAL A 36 4.06 -19.22 -12.90
CA VAL A 36 5.36 -19.87 -12.64
C VAL A 36 6.47 -18.88 -12.97
N THR A 37 7.34 -18.59 -12.00
CA THR A 37 8.46 -17.64 -12.15
C THR A 37 9.75 -18.22 -11.59
N TRP A 38 10.89 -17.59 -11.87
CA TRP A 38 12.21 -18.03 -11.43
C TRP A 38 12.88 -17.01 -10.52
N ARG A 39 13.44 -17.46 -9.41
CA ARG A 39 14.05 -16.64 -8.35
C ARG A 39 15.39 -17.24 -7.93
N GLU A 40 16.36 -16.42 -7.53
CA GLU A 40 17.65 -16.90 -7.01
C GLU A 40 17.64 -17.01 -5.48
N GLU A 41 16.94 -16.09 -4.82
CA GLU A 41 16.87 -16.00 -3.38
C GLU A 41 16.00 -17.11 -2.77
N GLU A 42 16.41 -17.55 -1.58
CA GLU A 42 15.70 -18.59 -0.85
C GLU A 42 14.31 -18.14 -0.35
N PRO A 43 13.36 -19.08 -0.22
CA PRO A 43 12.05 -18.84 0.39
C PRO A 43 12.17 -18.31 1.82
N ALA A 44 11.40 -17.27 2.16
CA ALA A 44 11.57 -16.55 3.43
C ALA A 44 11.08 -17.30 4.67
N HIS A 45 10.08 -18.18 4.56
CA HIS A 45 9.37 -18.71 5.74
C HIS A 45 9.69 -20.17 6.07
N TYR A 46 9.86 -21.03 5.06
CA TYR A 46 10.13 -22.45 5.29
C TYR A 46 10.86 -23.08 4.11
N ILE A 47 11.83 -23.93 4.41
CA ILE A 47 12.54 -24.78 3.45
C ILE A 47 12.53 -26.20 3.98
N LEU A 48 12.10 -27.13 3.12
CA LEU A 48 12.17 -28.56 3.35
C LEU A 48 13.15 -29.17 2.37
N GLN A 49 14.19 -29.82 2.89
CA GLN A 49 15.09 -30.63 2.08
C GLN A 49 14.82 -32.12 2.33
N ILE A 50 14.42 -32.82 1.28
CA ILE A 50 14.20 -34.26 1.27
C ILE A 50 15.44 -34.89 0.64
N GLN A 51 16.15 -35.75 1.38
CA GLN A 51 17.38 -36.37 0.88
C GLN A 51 17.13 -37.49 -0.14
N SER A 52 16.00 -38.18 -0.02
CA SER A 52 15.58 -39.22 -0.97
C SER A 52 14.07 -39.15 -1.19
N LEU A 53 13.66 -38.43 -2.23
CA LEU A 53 12.25 -38.32 -2.59
C LEU A 53 11.63 -39.67 -3.01
N PRO A 54 12.28 -40.52 -3.82
CA PRO A 54 11.71 -41.82 -4.19
C PRO A 54 11.45 -42.72 -2.98
N PHE A 55 12.43 -42.80 -2.07
CA PHE A 55 12.28 -43.61 -0.85
C PHE A 55 11.14 -43.11 0.04
N LEU A 56 10.97 -41.79 0.15
CA LEU A 56 9.81 -41.22 0.84
C LEU A 56 8.53 -41.73 0.18
N LEU A 57 8.35 -41.53 -1.12
CA LEU A 57 7.13 -41.89 -1.86
C LEU A 57 6.80 -43.38 -1.82
N GLU A 58 7.80 -44.27 -1.90
CA GLU A 58 7.63 -45.72 -1.81
C GLU A 58 7.15 -46.18 -0.44
N ASN A 59 7.52 -45.48 0.63
CA ASN A 59 7.22 -45.86 2.02
C ASN A 59 6.05 -45.07 2.63
N LEU A 60 5.36 -44.23 1.86
CA LEU A 60 4.18 -43.52 2.33
C LEU A 60 2.98 -44.46 2.42
N SER A 61 2.56 -44.77 3.65
CA SER A 61 1.33 -45.52 3.94
C SER A 61 0.06 -44.73 3.63
N GLU A 62 0.14 -43.39 3.60
CA GLU A 62 -0.97 -42.49 3.31
C GLU A 62 -0.76 -41.82 1.94
N PRO A 63 -1.82 -41.30 1.29
CA PRO A 63 -1.67 -40.57 0.03
C PRO A 63 -0.98 -39.22 0.22
N HIS A 64 -0.61 -38.84 1.44
CA HIS A 64 0.03 -37.57 1.73
C HIS A 64 1.02 -37.69 2.88
N VAL A 65 1.89 -36.68 3.01
CA VAL A 65 2.81 -36.52 4.13
C VAL A 65 2.79 -35.07 4.60
N ALA A 66 2.56 -34.89 5.90
CA ALA A 66 2.64 -33.60 6.56
C ALA A 66 4.00 -33.47 7.26
N PHE A 67 4.66 -32.32 7.07
CA PHE A 67 5.95 -32.01 7.67
C PHE A 67 5.79 -31.18 8.95
N GLU A 68 6.89 -31.04 9.69
CA GLU A 68 6.94 -30.30 10.94
C GLU A 68 6.40 -28.86 10.79
N ALA A 69 5.70 -28.40 11.82
CA ALA A 69 5.10 -27.08 11.82
C ALA A 69 6.16 -25.97 11.90
N PHE A 70 5.95 -24.88 11.18
CA PHE A 70 6.79 -23.68 11.21
C PHE A 70 5.95 -22.43 11.50
N ALA A 71 6.58 -21.40 12.07
CA ALA A 71 5.93 -20.15 12.41
C ALA A 71 6.14 -19.09 11.33
N ALA A 72 5.06 -18.47 10.85
CA ALA A 72 5.10 -17.37 9.87
C ALA A 72 3.88 -16.46 10.02
N CYS A 73 4.08 -15.14 9.85
CA CYS A 73 3.03 -14.12 9.99
C CYS A 73 2.20 -14.21 11.28
N GLY A 74 2.79 -14.64 12.39
CA GLY A 74 2.09 -14.80 13.68
C GLY A 74 1.27 -16.08 13.83
N TYR A 75 1.31 -17.00 12.86
CA TYR A 75 0.60 -18.28 12.91
C TYR A 75 1.55 -19.46 12.69
N LYS A 76 1.07 -20.65 13.03
CA LYS A 76 1.76 -21.92 12.78
C LYS A 76 1.19 -22.60 11.54
N TRP A 77 2.07 -23.07 10.68
CA TRP A 77 1.73 -23.69 9.41
C TRP A 77 2.46 -25.02 9.25
N SER A 78 1.93 -25.92 8.44
CA SER A 78 2.59 -27.19 8.08
C SER A 78 2.49 -27.40 6.58
N LEU A 79 3.63 -27.71 5.93
CA LEU A 79 3.65 -28.12 4.54
C LEU A 79 3.15 -29.57 4.44
N ILE A 80 2.27 -29.82 3.47
CA ILE A 80 1.77 -31.15 3.13
C ILE A 80 2.06 -31.42 1.67
N LEU A 81 2.60 -32.60 1.37
CA LEU A 81 2.73 -33.07 -0.01
C LEU A 81 1.72 -34.21 -0.23
N TYR A 82 0.80 -34.01 -1.16
CA TYR A 82 -0.16 -35.03 -1.61
C TYR A 82 0.35 -35.73 -2.86
N ARG A 83 0.17 -37.04 -2.91
CA ARG A 83 0.21 -37.84 -4.15
C ARG A 83 -1.10 -37.64 -4.87
N VAL A 84 -1.03 -37.19 -6.12
CA VAL A 84 -2.20 -36.97 -6.97
C VAL A 84 -2.01 -37.64 -8.33
N SER A 85 -3.10 -38.05 -8.96
CA SER A 85 -3.11 -38.53 -10.35
C SER A 85 -2.95 -37.36 -11.33
N GLU A 86 -2.78 -37.67 -12.62
CA GLU A 86 -2.74 -36.66 -13.69
C GLU A 86 -4.00 -35.77 -13.76
N ASN A 87 -5.13 -36.25 -13.23
CA ASN A 87 -6.36 -35.47 -13.19
C ASN A 87 -6.47 -34.58 -11.93
N GLY A 88 -5.46 -34.62 -11.04
CA GLY A 88 -5.45 -33.88 -9.78
C GLY A 88 -6.24 -34.53 -8.64
N ASP A 89 -6.79 -35.73 -8.85
CA ASP A 89 -7.44 -36.51 -7.81
C ASP A 89 -6.40 -37.17 -6.90
N VAL A 90 -6.73 -37.34 -5.62
CA VAL A 90 -5.82 -37.99 -4.65
C VAL A 90 -5.52 -39.42 -5.10
N TYR A 91 -4.25 -39.71 -5.37
CA TYR A 91 -3.81 -40.98 -5.94
C TYR A 91 -4.09 -42.14 -4.98
N ARG A 92 -4.69 -43.21 -5.50
CA ARG A 92 -4.91 -44.47 -4.79
C ARG A 92 -4.16 -45.57 -5.53
N GLU A 93 -3.52 -46.48 -4.79
CA GLU A 93 -2.64 -47.55 -5.33
C GLU A 93 -3.28 -48.43 -6.41
N SER A 94 -4.61 -48.40 -6.57
CA SER A 94 -5.34 -49.11 -7.62
C SER A 94 -5.30 -48.43 -9.01
N GLU A 95 -4.69 -47.25 -9.15
CA GLU A 95 -4.65 -46.50 -10.41
C GLU A 95 -3.35 -46.74 -11.18
N ASN A 96 -3.47 -47.31 -12.39
CA ASN A 96 -2.36 -47.35 -13.36
C ASN A 96 -2.15 -45.94 -13.93
N GLY A 97 -1.11 -45.23 -13.48
CA GLY A 97 -0.82 -43.88 -13.97
C GLY A 97 0.41 -43.24 -13.32
N ASP A 98 0.86 -42.14 -13.92
CA ASP A 98 1.93 -41.29 -13.41
C ASP A 98 1.52 -40.65 -12.07
N VAL A 99 2.43 -40.69 -11.08
CA VAL A 99 2.21 -40.08 -9.75
C VAL A 99 2.79 -38.67 -9.72
N TYR A 100 1.96 -37.70 -9.34
CA TYR A 100 2.32 -36.30 -9.21
C TYR A 100 2.35 -35.88 -7.74
N LEU A 101 3.14 -34.84 -7.41
CA LEU A 101 3.16 -34.25 -6.09
C LEU A 101 2.57 -32.85 -6.09
N SER A 102 1.56 -32.64 -5.25
CA SER A 102 0.93 -31.35 -5.04
C SER A 102 1.16 -30.83 -3.62
N PRO A 103 1.77 -29.64 -3.44
CA PRO A 103 1.97 -29.01 -2.16
C PRO A 103 0.72 -28.28 -1.70
N TYR A 104 0.43 -28.48 -0.43
CA TYR A 104 -0.63 -27.83 0.33
C TYR A 104 -0.03 -27.24 1.59
N LEU A 105 -0.64 -26.16 2.07
CA LEU A 105 -0.33 -25.56 3.34
C LEU A 105 -1.50 -25.80 4.28
N ARG A 106 -1.20 -26.30 5.48
CA ARG A 106 -2.16 -26.45 6.57
C ARG A 106 -1.89 -25.39 7.62
N ILE A 107 -2.93 -24.71 8.08
CA ILE A 107 -2.83 -23.89 9.28
C ILE A 107 -3.03 -24.75 10.53
N MET A 108 -2.18 -24.54 11.51
CA MET A 108 -2.22 -25.25 12.79
C MET A 108 -2.92 -24.37 13.84
N ASP A 109 -3.45 -25.00 14.89
CA ASP A 109 -4.01 -24.33 16.07
C ASP A 109 -5.15 -23.31 15.76
N ILE A 110 -5.84 -23.47 14.63
CA ILE A 110 -6.83 -22.50 14.14
C ILE A 110 -8.01 -22.28 15.10
N GLN A 111 -8.27 -23.24 15.97
CA GLN A 111 -9.35 -23.21 16.97
C GLN A 111 -9.10 -22.16 18.08
N HIS A 112 -7.86 -21.67 18.22
CA HIS A 112 -7.48 -20.66 19.21
C HIS A 112 -7.50 -19.23 18.67
N LEU A 113 -7.92 -19.04 17.41
CA LEU A 113 -8.05 -17.71 16.83
C LEU A 113 -9.30 -17.02 17.35
N GLY A 114 -9.13 -15.82 17.95
CA GLY A 114 -10.23 -14.99 18.43
C GLY A 114 -11.21 -14.55 17.33
N HIS A 115 -12.11 -13.64 17.71
CA HIS A 115 -13.42 -13.22 17.15
C HIS A 115 -13.84 -13.50 15.67
N ASN A 116 -12.94 -13.76 14.72
CA ASN A 116 -13.29 -14.03 13.32
C ASN A 116 -13.02 -15.47 12.82
N GLY A 117 -12.26 -16.30 13.56
CA GLY A 117 -12.06 -17.73 13.27
C GLY A 117 -11.60 -18.09 11.85
N LYS A 118 -11.09 -17.10 11.09
CA LYS A 118 -10.77 -17.16 9.67
C LYS A 118 -9.49 -16.37 9.41
N ILE A 119 -8.64 -16.88 8.54
CA ILE A 119 -7.41 -16.23 8.10
C ILE A 119 -7.38 -16.21 6.58
N ASP A 120 -7.10 -15.06 6.01
CA ASP A 120 -6.89 -14.88 4.58
C ASP A 120 -5.38 -14.74 4.33
N ALA A 121 -4.83 -15.54 3.41
CA ALA A 121 -3.40 -15.54 3.13
C ALA A 121 -3.08 -15.77 1.66
N LEU A 122 -2.01 -15.14 1.18
CA LEU A 122 -1.36 -15.50 -0.09
C LEU A 122 -0.28 -16.55 0.19
N ILE A 123 -0.12 -17.49 -0.74
CA ILE A 123 0.80 -18.62 -0.59
C ILE A 123 1.64 -18.72 -1.86
N ASN A 124 2.96 -18.78 -1.67
CA ASN A 124 3.92 -19.11 -2.71
C ASN A 124 4.61 -20.41 -2.35
N PHE A 125 4.59 -21.38 -3.26
CA PHE A 125 5.42 -22.58 -3.14
C PHE A 125 6.66 -22.44 -4.00
N PHE A 126 7.73 -23.09 -3.55
CA PHE A 126 9.01 -23.06 -4.24
C PHE A 126 9.52 -24.48 -4.44
N VAL A 127 10.11 -24.73 -5.60
CA VAL A 127 10.87 -25.95 -5.87
C VAL A 127 12.25 -25.52 -6.36
N TYR A 128 13.30 -26.00 -5.70
CA TYR A 128 14.66 -25.66 -6.07
C TYR A 128 15.11 -26.49 -7.29
N HIS A 129 15.61 -25.81 -8.31
CA HIS A 129 16.18 -26.41 -9.50
C HIS A 129 17.71 -26.40 -9.40
N GLN A 130 18.30 -27.56 -9.11
CA GLN A 130 19.71 -27.69 -8.75
C GLN A 130 20.67 -27.20 -9.86
N GLU A 131 20.40 -27.49 -11.13
CA GLU A 131 21.32 -27.11 -12.21
C GLU A 131 21.33 -25.63 -12.54
N MET A 132 20.19 -24.98 -12.37
CA MET A 132 20.06 -23.54 -12.61
C MET A 132 20.42 -22.76 -11.35
N ASN A 133 20.64 -23.44 -10.22
CA ASN A 133 20.86 -22.86 -8.90
C ASN A 133 19.78 -21.82 -8.55
N ARG A 134 18.52 -22.13 -8.85
CA ARG A 134 17.39 -21.20 -8.75
C ARG A 134 16.14 -21.90 -8.25
N TYR A 135 15.26 -21.15 -7.61
CA TYR A 135 13.94 -21.59 -7.24
C TYR A 135 12.93 -21.29 -8.34
N ILE A 136 12.07 -22.26 -8.57
CA ILE A 136 10.84 -22.11 -9.33
C ILE A 136 9.77 -21.72 -8.32
N THR A 137 9.23 -20.52 -8.46
CA THR A 137 8.15 -20.00 -7.64
C THR A 137 6.82 -20.30 -8.31
N ILE A 138 5.87 -20.85 -7.55
CA ILE A 138 4.52 -21.11 -8.00
C ILE A 138 3.50 -20.40 -7.11
N GLN A 139 2.61 -19.64 -7.75
CA GLN A 139 1.54 -18.87 -7.12
C GLN A 139 0.35 -18.71 -8.09
N ASP A 140 -0.86 -18.46 -7.59
CA ASP A 140 -2.03 -18.07 -8.43
C ASP A 140 -2.47 -16.62 -8.18
N GLY A 141 -1.79 -15.90 -7.27
CA GLY A 141 -2.17 -14.56 -6.86
C GLY A 141 -3.52 -14.47 -6.14
N LYS A 142 -4.13 -15.60 -5.78
CA LYS A 142 -5.44 -15.65 -5.13
C LYS A 142 -5.28 -15.77 -3.62
N VAL A 143 -6.02 -14.93 -2.89
CA VAL A 143 -6.11 -15.02 -1.43
C VAL A 143 -6.84 -16.32 -1.06
N LYS A 144 -6.18 -17.14 -0.24
CA LYS A 144 -6.71 -18.40 0.29
C LYS A 144 -7.26 -18.18 1.69
N ARG A 145 -8.52 -18.57 1.88
CA ARG A 145 -9.20 -18.48 3.17
C ARG A 145 -9.09 -19.79 3.93
N PHE A 146 -8.54 -19.70 5.14
CA PHE A 146 -8.42 -20.75 6.13
C PHE A 146 -9.47 -20.57 7.22
N SER A 147 -10.08 -21.66 7.68
CA SER A 147 -11.09 -21.68 8.75
C SER A 147 -11.11 -23.03 9.46
N ALA A 148 -11.79 -23.15 10.60
CA ALA A 148 -11.90 -24.42 11.32
C ALA A 148 -12.38 -25.58 10.42
N ASN A 149 -13.24 -25.25 9.44
CA ASN A 149 -13.81 -26.20 8.47
C ASN A 149 -12.96 -26.35 7.19
N LYS A 150 -11.95 -25.50 6.99
CA LYS A 150 -11.06 -25.52 5.82
C LYS A 150 -9.65 -25.11 6.26
N GLN A 151 -8.92 -26.06 6.82
CA GLN A 151 -7.60 -25.83 7.39
C GLN A 151 -6.47 -25.95 6.37
N GLU A 152 -6.76 -26.46 5.18
CA GLU A 152 -5.79 -26.75 4.15
C GLU A 152 -6.12 -25.99 2.86
N SER A 153 -5.08 -25.43 2.26
CA SER A 153 -5.16 -24.85 0.93
C SER A 153 -3.85 -25.06 0.19
N GLY A 154 -3.97 -25.44 -1.06
CA GLY A 154 -2.83 -25.69 -1.94
C GLY A 154 -3.23 -25.45 -3.38
N PHE A 155 -2.45 -26.02 -4.29
CA PHE A 155 -2.68 -25.92 -5.72
C PHE A 155 -2.96 -27.31 -6.27
N SER A 156 -4.24 -27.65 -6.48
CA SER A 156 -4.66 -28.94 -7.04
C SER A 156 -4.01 -29.23 -8.40
N ARG A 157 -3.66 -28.17 -9.15
CA ARG A 157 -3.04 -28.27 -10.48
C ARG A 157 -1.51 -28.10 -10.46
N LEU A 158 -0.85 -28.00 -9.29
CA LEU A 158 0.59 -28.17 -9.26
C LEU A 158 0.93 -29.65 -9.44
N MET A 159 0.88 -30.07 -10.68
CA MET A 159 1.41 -31.33 -11.13
C MET A 159 2.88 -31.10 -11.43
N LEU A 160 3.79 -31.63 -10.61
CA LEU A 160 5.17 -31.82 -11.02
C LEU A 160 5.19 -33.09 -11.87
N PRO A 161 5.24 -33.03 -13.23
CA PRO A 161 5.26 -34.26 -14.01
C PRO A 161 6.41 -35.16 -13.57
N PRO A 162 6.28 -36.49 -13.68
CA PRO A 162 7.41 -37.39 -13.46
C PRO A 162 8.63 -36.93 -14.25
N LYS A 163 8.43 -36.47 -15.50
CA LYS A 163 9.46 -35.83 -16.33
C LYS A 163 10.04 -34.53 -15.77
N PHE A 164 9.33 -33.80 -14.91
CA PHE A 164 9.83 -32.63 -14.20
C PHE A 164 10.63 -33.04 -12.96
N ILE A 165 10.19 -34.08 -12.23
CA ILE A 165 10.97 -34.71 -11.16
C ILE A 165 12.27 -35.31 -11.71
N ASP A 166 12.21 -35.97 -12.87
CA ASP A 166 13.37 -36.47 -13.61
C ASP A 166 14.29 -35.33 -14.10
N ARG A 167 13.70 -34.18 -14.48
CA ARG A 167 14.44 -32.98 -14.95
C ARG A 167 14.96 -32.08 -13.84
N LEU A 168 14.53 -32.26 -12.59
CA LEU A 168 15.17 -31.61 -11.44
C LEU A 168 16.63 -32.07 -11.27
N ASN A 169 17.08 -33.04 -12.08
CA ASN A 169 18.42 -33.61 -12.08
C ASN A 169 18.86 -33.81 -10.65
N LEU A 170 18.09 -34.66 -9.96
CA LEU A 170 18.36 -35.17 -8.63
C LEU A 170 19.64 -36.02 -8.68
N LYS A 171 20.78 -35.42 -9.00
CA LYS A 171 22.09 -36.09 -9.06
C LYS A 171 22.42 -36.80 -7.73
N GLU A 172 21.72 -36.41 -6.66
CA GLU A 172 21.81 -36.97 -5.32
C GLU A 172 20.45 -37.45 -4.74
N ASN A 173 19.38 -37.61 -5.54
CA ASN A 173 18.01 -37.92 -5.07
C ASN A 173 17.40 -36.88 -4.10
N THR A 174 18.05 -35.72 -3.95
CA THR A 174 17.66 -34.66 -3.00
C THR A 174 16.73 -33.64 -3.64
N CYS A 175 15.57 -33.37 -3.04
CA CYS A 175 14.65 -32.31 -3.48
C CYS A 175 14.54 -31.23 -2.39
N LYS A 176 14.47 -29.95 -2.79
CA LYS A 176 14.17 -28.85 -1.85
C LYS A 176 12.87 -28.16 -2.23
N PHE A 177 11.95 -28.13 -1.27
CA PHE A 177 10.71 -27.37 -1.33
C PHE A 177 10.81 -26.13 -0.45
N GLY A 178 10.01 -25.12 -0.75
CA GLY A 178 9.86 -23.96 0.10
C GLY A 178 8.47 -23.39 0.12
N VAL A 179 8.21 -22.59 1.15
CA VAL A 179 6.93 -21.92 1.34
C VAL A 179 7.19 -20.48 1.74
N GLU A 180 6.39 -19.58 1.17
CA GLU A 180 6.12 -18.28 1.75
C GLU A 180 4.62 -18.10 1.93
N VAL A 181 4.23 -17.56 3.08
CA VAL A 181 2.85 -17.24 3.40
C VAL A 181 2.78 -15.78 3.82
N PHE A 182 1.79 -15.06 3.29
CA PHE A 182 1.56 -13.66 3.64
C PHE A 182 0.12 -13.52 4.09
N VAL A 183 -0.08 -13.32 5.39
CA VAL A 183 -1.42 -13.10 5.93
C VAL A 183 -1.91 -11.72 5.54
N VAL A 184 -3.07 -11.69 4.90
CA VAL A 184 -3.77 -10.48 4.50
C VAL A 184 -4.66 -10.09 5.67
N ASN A 185 -4.17 -9.17 6.50
CA ASN A 185 -5.03 -8.55 7.52
C ASN A 185 -5.80 -7.39 6.86
N PRO A 186 -7.15 -7.46 6.75
CA PRO A 186 -7.95 -6.37 6.20
C PRO A 186 -8.01 -5.14 7.11
N GLU A 187 -7.60 -5.25 8.38
CA GLU A 187 -7.39 -4.08 9.23
C GLU A 187 -6.27 -3.24 8.63
N LYS A 188 -6.66 -2.21 7.87
CA LYS A 188 -5.74 -1.25 7.28
C LYS A 188 -4.91 -0.63 8.42
N GLU A 189 -3.65 -1.05 8.56
CA GLU A 189 -2.76 -0.50 9.59
C GLU A 189 -2.59 1.02 9.44
N LYS A 190 -2.64 1.51 8.20
CA LYS A 190 -2.67 2.94 7.89
C LYS A 190 -3.17 3.21 6.47
N GLY A 191 -4.04 4.20 6.32
CA GLY A 191 -4.36 4.80 5.02
C GLY A 191 -4.36 6.32 5.15
N GLU A 192 -4.17 7.03 4.04
CA GLU A 192 -4.24 8.50 4.01
C GLU A 192 -5.14 8.94 2.84
N CYS A 193 -5.94 9.98 3.06
CA CYS A 193 -6.75 10.65 2.04
C CYS A 193 -6.25 12.08 1.84
N CYS A 194 -6.03 12.42 0.57
CA CYS A 194 -5.75 13.79 0.13
C CYS A 194 -7.09 14.43 -0.26
N CYS A 195 -7.79 15.01 0.72
CA CYS A 195 -9.23 15.23 0.55
C CYS A 195 -9.63 16.62 0.06
N SER A 196 -8.75 17.63 -0.03
CA SER A 196 -9.15 18.97 -0.52
C SER A 196 -7.97 19.86 -0.89
N ILE A 197 -8.14 20.65 -1.96
CA ILE A 197 -7.43 21.92 -2.14
C ILE A 197 -8.24 22.96 -1.36
N LEU A 198 -7.64 23.61 -0.36
CA LEU A 198 -8.34 24.71 0.31
C LEU A 198 -8.41 25.91 -0.63
N ASP A 199 -9.60 26.54 -0.72
CA ASP A 199 -9.83 27.70 -1.59
C ASP A 199 -8.83 28.82 -1.26
N LEU A 200 -7.92 29.04 -2.20
CA LEU A 200 -7.04 30.20 -2.19
C LEU A 200 -7.89 31.39 -2.59
N HIS A 201 -7.96 32.40 -1.73
CA HIS A 201 -8.65 33.64 -2.06
C HIS A 201 -7.84 34.33 -3.16
N LEU A 202 -8.23 34.12 -4.43
CA LEU A 202 -7.47 34.57 -5.60
C LEU A 202 -7.28 36.09 -5.61
N GLU A 203 -8.20 36.85 -5.01
CA GLU A 203 -8.11 38.30 -4.88
C GLU A 203 -7.04 38.76 -3.88
N GLU A 204 -6.72 37.92 -2.89
CA GLU A 204 -5.75 38.20 -1.82
C GLU A 204 -4.41 37.46 -2.03
N ASN A 205 -4.26 36.73 -3.13
CA ASN A 205 -3.08 35.96 -3.49
C ASN A 205 -2.50 36.48 -4.83
N PRO A 206 -1.28 37.04 -4.86
CA PRO A 206 -0.25 36.92 -3.84
C PRO A 206 -0.38 37.93 -2.69
N VAL A 207 -0.02 37.46 -1.49
CA VAL A 207 0.05 38.29 -0.29
C VAL A 207 1.30 39.17 -0.36
N THR A 208 1.11 40.48 -0.22
CA THR A 208 2.20 41.46 -0.30
C THR A 208 2.39 42.17 1.05
N TRP A 209 3.63 42.26 1.51
CA TRP A 209 4.03 42.90 2.75
C TRP A 209 5.05 44.02 2.49
N LEU A 210 4.62 45.26 2.69
CA LEU A 210 5.45 46.45 2.59
C LEU A 210 6.12 46.76 3.94
N ILE A 211 7.45 46.83 3.95
CA ILE A 211 8.26 47.12 5.13
C ILE A 211 8.93 48.47 4.92
N GLY A 212 8.56 49.49 5.69
CA GLY A 212 9.21 50.80 5.66
C GLY A 212 10.38 50.94 6.65
N ASN A 213 11.12 52.04 6.51
CA ASN A 213 12.28 52.41 7.32
C ASN A 213 13.37 51.33 7.35
N PHE A 214 13.54 50.58 6.26
CA PHE A 214 14.37 49.38 6.17
C PHE A 214 15.80 49.61 6.69
N SER A 215 16.40 50.76 6.37
CA SER A 215 17.78 51.11 6.74
C SER A 215 18.01 51.14 8.26
N ASN A 216 16.97 51.45 9.04
CA ASN A 216 17.03 51.49 10.50
C ASN A 216 16.58 50.18 11.16
N LEU A 217 16.07 49.21 10.38
CA LEU A 217 15.59 47.96 10.93
C LEU A 217 16.73 46.98 11.20
N SER A 218 16.57 46.23 12.30
CA SER A 218 17.38 45.06 12.60
C SER A 218 16.51 43.97 13.22
N GLY A 219 17.00 42.73 13.15
CA GLY A 219 16.34 41.57 13.76
C GLY A 219 15.23 40.96 12.90
N LEU A 220 14.34 40.23 13.59
CA LEU A 220 13.17 39.55 13.04
C LEU A 220 12.02 40.55 12.84
N LYS A 221 11.32 40.42 11.73
CA LYS A 221 10.05 41.10 11.45
C LYS A 221 9.00 40.06 11.12
N CYS A 222 7.77 40.27 11.59
CA CYS A 222 6.66 39.35 11.39
C CYS A 222 5.48 40.07 10.72
N PHE A 223 4.78 39.38 9.83
CA PHE A 223 3.54 39.84 9.21
C PHE A 223 2.53 38.70 9.22
N GLU A 224 1.44 38.89 9.96
CA GLU A 224 0.36 37.91 10.05
C GLU A 224 -0.71 38.19 8.98
N PHE A 225 -1.24 37.12 8.38
CA PHE A 225 -2.31 37.18 7.38
C PHE A 225 -3.16 35.91 7.43
N ARG A 226 -4.28 35.92 6.70
CA ARG A 226 -5.13 34.74 6.54
C ARG A 226 -5.06 34.27 5.09
N MET A 227 -5.03 32.95 4.90
CA MET A 227 -5.10 32.31 3.59
C MET A 227 -5.64 30.90 3.78
N ALA A 228 -6.58 30.48 2.93
CA ALA A 228 -7.17 29.13 2.99
C ALA A 228 -7.66 28.74 4.40
N ASN A 229 -8.48 29.61 5.02
CA ASN A 229 -9.03 29.43 6.38
C ASN A 229 -7.99 29.19 7.49
N SER A 230 -6.71 29.46 7.21
CA SER A 230 -5.61 29.30 8.14
C SER A 230 -4.93 30.64 8.40
N LYS A 231 -4.43 30.83 9.63
CA LYS A 231 -3.67 32.01 10.03
C LYS A 231 -2.19 31.73 9.85
N TRP A 232 -1.54 32.54 9.04
CA TRP A 232 -0.13 32.43 8.69
C TRP A 232 0.65 33.65 9.18
N GLU A 233 1.95 33.49 9.32
CA GLU A 233 2.89 34.55 9.69
C GLU A 233 4.13 34.43 8.81
N LEU A 234 4.41 35.46 8.02
CA LEU A 234 5.71 35.60 7.35
C LEU A 234 6.72 36.16 8.34
N GLN A 235 7.85 35.49 8.46
CA GLN A 235 8.98 35.87 9.30
C GLN A 235 10.17 36.25 8.42
N LEU A 236 10.60 37.49 8.51
CA LEU A 236 11.76 38.02 7.80
C LEU A 236 12.90 38.28 8.77
N TYR A 237 13.99 37.55 8.59
CA TYR A 237 15.24 37.76 9.32
C TYR A 237 16.15 38.64 8.49
N LEU A 238 16.12 39.94 8.77
CA LEU A 238 16.83 40.98 8.00
C LEU A 238 18.34 40.79 7.92
N ARG A 239 18.92 40.12 8.92
CA ARG A 239 20.34 39.78 8.98
C ARG A 239 20.57 38.27 8.97
N GLY A 240 19.58 37.50 8.55
CA GLY A 240 19.62 36.04 8.51
C GLY A 240 19.44 35.39 9.87
N VAL A 241 19.10 34.10 9.83
CA VAL A 241 19.13 33.19 10.99
C VAL A 241 20.58 32.92 11.44
N PRO A 242 20.82 32.39 12.66
CA PRO A 242 22.17 32.22 13.21
C PRO A 242 23.18 31.55 12.26
N GLU A 243 22.74 30.56 11.48
CA GLU A 243 23.55 29.77 10.55
C GLU A 243 24.12 30.63 9.39
N VAL A 244 23.42 31.68 9.01
CA VAL A 244 23.72 32.51 7.81
C VAL A 244 23.87 33.98 8.14
N LYS A 245 24.07 34.26 9.43
CA LYS A 245 24.04 35.59 10.03
C LYS A 245 24.93 36.57 9.27
N ARG A 246 24.37 37.76 8.97
CA ARG A 246 24.99 38.89 8.25
C ARG A 246 25.46 38.58 6.83
N LYS A 247 25.17 37.39 6.28
CA LYS A 247 25.49 37.03 4.89
C LYS A 247 24.24 36.97 4.02
N TYR A 248 23.18 36.36 4.56
CA TYR A 248 21.91 36.18 3.86
C TYR A 248 20.75 36.81 4.63
N LEU A 249 19.75 37.25 3.90
CA LEU A 249 18.38 37.42 4.34
C LEU A 249 17.73 36.03 4.43
N SER A 250 16.88 35.79 5.43
CA SER A 250 16.10 34.55 5.55
C SER A 250 14.61 34.85 5.64
N ILE A 251 13.79 34.03 4.98
CA ILE A 251 12.33 34.15 5.00
C ILE A 251 11.72 32.82 5.41
N TYR A 252 10.81 32.85 6.36
CA TYR A 252 10.05 31.69 6.81
C TYR A 252 8.55 31.97 6.78
N LEU A 253 7.79 30.93 6.49
CA LEU A 253 6.35 30.88 6.68
C LEU A 253 6.06 30.07 7.94
N ASN A 254 5.27 30.63 8.84
CA ASN A 254 4.86 30.00 10.08
C ASN A 254 3.34 29.87 10.12
N LEU A 255 2.84 28.67 10.36
CA LEU A 255 1.43 28.38 10.57
C LEU A 255 1.07 28.67 12.02
N LYS A 256 0.31 29.74 12.25
CA LYS A 256 -0.09 30.16 13.61
C LYS A 256 -1.31 29.39 14.09
N HIS A 257 -2.30 29.20 13.22
CA HIS A 257 -3.56 28.52 13.55
C HIS A 257 -4.19 27.92 12.30
N SER A 258 -4.68 26.68 12.42
CA SER A 258 -5.49 26.01 11.39
C SER A 258 -6.35 24.95 12.06
N LYS A 259 -7.65 24.99 11.79
CA LYS A 259 -8.60 23.98 12.30
C LYS A 259 -8.25 22.58 11.82
N GLU A 260 -7.77 22.46 10.58
CA GLU A 260 -7.35 21.17 10.01
C GLU A 260 -6.23 20.55 10.83
N VAL A 261 -5.18 21.34 11.10
CA VAL A 261 -4.03 20.87 11.88
C VAL A 261 -4.38 20.59 13.34
N GLU A 262 -5.32 21.35 13.91
CA GLU A 262 -5.81 21.12 15.28
C GLU A 262 -6.65 19.84 15.40
N SER A 263 -7.34 19.44 14.33
CA SER A 263 -8.04 18.15 14.23
C SER A 263 -7.11 16.96 13.99
N GLY A 264 -5.79 17.17 13.92
CA GLY A 264 -4.79 16.13 13.69
C GLY A 264 -4.37 15.96 12.23
N ASN A 265 -4.96 16.73 11.29
CA ASN A 265 -4.61 16.66 9.87
C ASN A 265 -3.25 17.31 9.60
N LYS A 266 -2.70 17.03 8.42
CA LYS A 266 -1.50 17.69 7.91
C LYS A 266 -1.86 18.55 6.70
N LEU A 267 -1.15 19.65 6.54
CA LEU A 267 -1.25 20.49 5.34
C LEU A 267 -0.01 20.30 4.48
N HIS A 268 -0.18 20.08 3.18
CA HIS A 268 0.89 20.20 2.20
C HIS A 268 0.72 21.49 1.40
N VAL A 269 1.71 22.38 1.48
CA VAL A 269 1.65 23.72 0.91
C VAL A 269 2.71 23.86 -0.17
N GLN A 270 2.31 24.35 -1.33
CA GLN A 270 3.23 24.87 -2.34
C GLN A 270 3.10 26.39 -2.39
N LEU A 271 4.23 27.08 -2.34
CA LEU A 271 4.28 28.54 -2.37
C LEU A 271 5.49 29.07 -3.12
N LYS A 272 5.42 30.33 -3.52
CA LYS A 272 6.53 31.10 -4.05
C LYS A 272 6.76 32.31 -3.17
N LEU A 273 8.03 32.56 -2.83
CA LEU A 273 8.45 33.71 -2.05
C LEU A 273 9.38 34.60 -2.88
N ARG A 274 9.13 35.90 -2.93
CA ARG A 274 10.02 36.87 -3.61
C ARG A 274 10.13 38.19 -2.86
N ILE A 275 11.20 38.92 -3.13
CA ILE A 275 11.26 40.37 -2.87
C ILE A 275 10.91 41.05 -4.19
N LYS A 276 9.88 41.91 -4.17
CA LYS A 276 9.47 42.62 -5.39
C LYS A 276 10.47 43.72 -5.71
N SER A 277 10.79 43.85 -7.00
CA SER A 277 11.51 45.01 -7.53
C SER A 277 10.53 45.99 -8.16
N ASN A 278 10.69 47.28 -7.87
CA ASN A 278 9.96 48.36 -8.53
C ASN A 278 10.61 48.83 -9.83
N SER A 279 11.76 48.25 -10.22
CA SER A 279 12.43 48.53 -11.48
C SER A 279 12.23 47.39 -12.48
N PRO A 280 12.06 47.66 -13.78
CA PRO A 280 12.01 46.62 -14.79
C PRO A 280 13.31 45.81 -14.74
N SER A 281 13.17 44.49 -14.60
CA SER A 281 14.30 43.56 -14.55
C SER A 281 15.07 43.65 -15.87
N ASN A 282 16.23 44.31 -15.88
CA ASN A 282 17.23 44.11 -16.92
C ASN A 282 18.18 43.04 -16.40
N PRO A 283 18.03 41.76 -16.79
CA PRO A 283 19.07 40.78 -16.53
C PRO A 283 20.31 41.27 -17.26
N ARG A 284 21.30 41.79 -16.51
CA ARG A 284 22.62 42.06 -17.08
C ARG A 284 23.11 40.73 -17.65
N GLY A 285 23.19 40.66 -18.98
CA GLY A 285 23.67 39.49 -19.71
C GLY A 285 25.04 39.09 -19.18
N GLY A 286 25.06 37.98 -18.46
CA GLY A 286 26.24 37.37 -17.87
C GLY A 286 25.81 36.01 -17.30
N GLU A 287 26.66 35.00 -17.46
CA GLU A 287 26.41 33.56 -17.28
C GLU A 287 26.03 33.10 -15.85
N SER A 288 25.52 34.00 -14.99
CA SER A 288 24.99 33.65 -13.67
C SER A 288 23.54 33.18 -13.77
N LYS A 289 23.32 31.90 -13.45
CA LYS A 289 22.00 31.24 -13.33
C LYS A 289 21.12 31.83 -12.21
N TYR A 290 21.66 32.70 -11.35
CA TYR A 290 20.97 33.31 -10.21
C TYR A 290 20.47 34.72 -10.53
N ASP A 291 19.15 34.89 -10.50
CA ASP A 291 18.45 36.18 -10.62
C ASP A 291 17.78 36.49 -9.27
N PRO A 292 18.22 37.52 -8.53
CA PRO A 292 17.69 37.84 -7.20
C PRO A 292 16.23 38.33 -7.23
N THR A 293 15.70 38.67 -8.42
CA THR A 293 14.31 39.12 -8.58
C THR A 293 13.32 37.97 -8.82
N LYS A 294 13.82 36.77 -9.14
CA LYS A 294 12.97 35.60 -9.37
C LYS A 294 12.40 35.02 -8.08
N PRO A 295 11.14 34.59 -8.08
CA PRO A 295 10.56 33.90 -6.94
C PRO A 295 11.26 32.57 -6.66
N ARG A 296 11.39 32.25 -5.36
CA ARG A 296 11.81 30.94 -4.90
C ARG A 296 10.59 30.11 -4.57
N THR A 297 10.45 29.00 -5.28
CA THR A 297 9.38 28.03 -5.04
C THR A 297 9.75 27.08 -3.91
N GLY A 298 8.78 26.82 -3.04
CA GLY A 298 8.88 25.92 -1.90
C GLY A 298 7.70 24.95 -1.84
N ASN A 299 7.96 23.77 -1.29
CA ASN A 299 6.94 22.79 -0.90
C ASN A 299 7.20 22.36 0.55
N ALA A 300 6.14 22.32 1.36
CA ALA A 300 6.31 22.11 2.79
C ALA A 300 5.10 21.42 3.41
N TRP A 301 5.40 20.57 4.39
CA TRP A 301 4.42 19.96 5.27
C TRP A 301 4.25 20.81 6.54
N PHE A 302 3.01 21.03 6.92
CA PHE A 302 2.64 21.67 8.17
C PHE A 302 1.76 20.74 9.02
N SER A 303 2.06 20.67 10.30
CA SER A 303 1.37 19.83 11.28
C SER A 303 1.45 20.48 12.68
N SER A 304 0.88 19.81 13.68
CA SER A 304 0.97 20.27 15.07
C SER A 304 2.41 20.33 15.60
N SER A 305 3.30 19.47 15.09
CA SER A 305 4.72 19.43 15.45
C SER A 305 5.62 20.23 14.50
N GLN A 306 5.19 20.43 13.24
CA GLN A 306 5.95 21.17 12.24
C GLN A 306 5.14 22.37 11.75
N ARG A 307 5.31 23.52 12.40
CA ARG A 307 4.56 24.75 12.08
C ARG A 307 5.34 25.75 11.22
N CYS A 308 6.63 25.58 11.03
CA CYS A 308 7.47 26.56 10.35
C CYS A 308 8.30 25.92 9.24
N TRP A 309 8.39 26.60 8.09
CA TRP A 309 9.22 26.21 6.97
C TRP A 309 9.70 27.46 6.22
N GLY A 310 10.92 27.43 5.65
CA GLY A 310 11.44 28.58 4.94
C GLY A 310 12.80 28.40 4.31
N PHE A 311 13.35 29.50 3.83
CA PHE A 311 14.65 29.58 3.18
C PHE A 311 15.64 30.31 4.10
N PRO A 312 16.54 29.59 4.80
CA PRO A 312 17.63 30.22 5.54
C PRO A 312 18.51 31.05 4.60
N TYR A 313 18.89 30.49 3.46
CA TYR A 313 19.72 31.16 2.45
C TYR A 313 18.85 31.85 1.38
N PHE A 314 17.91 32.71 1.76
CA PHE A 314 16.93 33.26 0.81
C PHE A 314 17.58 34.15 -0.26
N MET A 315 18.28 35.22 0.16
CA MET A 315 18.96 36.18 -0.71
C MET A 315 20.22 36.70 -0.03
N LYS A 316 21.33 36.91 -0.75
CA LYS A 316 22.52 37.53 -0.16
C LYS A 316 22.23 39.00 0.16
N LEU A 317 22.74 39.48 1.30
CA LEU A 317 22.59 40.89 1.67
C LEU A 317 23.34 41.83 0.71
N ALA A 318 24.41 41.35 0.05
CA ALA A 318 25.11 42.09 -0.99
C ALA A 318 24.19 42.29 -2.21
N ASP A 319 23.56 41.23 -2.69
CA ASP A 319 22.65 41.27 -3.85
C ASP A 319 21.45 42.17 -3.55
N LEU A 320 20.88 42.10 -2.34
CA LEU A 320 19.78 42.97 -1.91
C LEU A 320 20.14 44.47 -2.02
N LYS A 321 21.38 44.84 -1.66
CA LYS A 321 21.86 46.24 -1.71
C LYS A 321 22.26 46.69 -3.12
N GLN A 322 22.79 45.78 -3.92
CA GLN A 322 23.34 46.07 -5.25
C GLN A 322 22.30 46.02 -6.36
N THR A 323 21.19 45.30 -6.15
CA THR A 323 20.12 45.16 -7.14
C THR A 323 19.19 46.37 -7.09
N PRO A 324 19.12 47.20 -8.14
CA PRO A 324 18.23 48.35 -8.18
C PRO A 324 16.75 47.94 -8.07
N GLY A 325 15.97 48.73 -7.34
CA GLY A 325 14.53 48.56 -7.21
C GLY A 325 14.06 47.56 -6.17
N LEU A 326 14.94 46.75 -5.55
CA LEU A 326 14.55 45.86 -4.43
C LEU A 326 14.30 46.63 -3.13
N ILE A 327 15.08 47.68 -2.89
CA ILE A 327 14.83 48.66 -1.82
C ILE A 327 14.51 49.98 -2.52
N ASP A 328 13.29 50.47 -2.37
CA ASP A 328 12.81 51.68 -3.02
C ASP A 328 12.27 52.65 -1.95
N ASN A 329 12.77 53.89 -1.93
CA ASN A 329 12.43 54.89 -0.91
C ASN A 329 12.53 54.36 0.54
N ASP A 330 13.55 53.54 0.83
CA ASP A 330 13.73 52.85 2.12
C ASP A 330 12.61 51.85 2.49
N HIS A 331 11.88 51.37 1.48
CA HIS A 331 10.90 50.30 1.61
C HIS A 331 11.38 49.00 0.96
N LEU A 332 11.10 47.88 1.62
CA LEU A 332 11.28 46.53 1.09
C LEU A 332 9.90 45.87 0.96
N THR A 333 9.61 45.28 -0.19
CA THR A 333 8.35 44.56 -0.41
C THR A 333 8.57 43.06 -0.52
N VAL A 334 8.01 42.29 0.41
CA VAL A 334 8.03 40.82 0.38
C VAL A 334 6.69 40.32 -0.17
N GLU A 335 6.73 39.34 -1.05
CA GLU A 335 5.54 38.73 -1.61
C GLU A 335 5.55 37.21 -1.40
N ALA A 336 4.41 36.67 -0.99
CA ALA A 336 4.14 35.24 -0.86
C ALA A 336 2.93 34.85 -1.71
N GLU A 337 3.16 34.01 -2.70
CA GLU A 337 2.13 33.46 -3.58
C GLU A 337 1.90 31.99 -3.21
N PHE A 338 0.70 31.64 -2.76
CA PHE A 338 0.34 30.24 -2.55
C PHE A 338 -0.08 29.64 -3.89
N SER A 339 0.51 28.52 -4.26
CA SER A 339 0.14 27.79 -5.47
C SER A 339 -0.89 26.70 -5.19
N SER A 340 -0.77 26.03 -4.05
CA SER A 340 -1.75 25.03 -3.58
C SER A 340 -1.60 24.76 -2.09
N ILE A 341 -2.70 24.37 -1.44
CA ILE A 341 -2.72 23.87 -0.07
C ILE A 341 -3.62 22.64 -0.03
N TYR A 342 -3.06 21.49 0.31
CA TYR A 342 -3.77 20.22 0.44
C TYR A 342 -3.94 19.83 1.89
N VAL A 343 -5.12 19.31 2.25
CA VAL A 343 -5.36 18.65 3.54
C VAL A 343 -5.16 17.15 3.39
N ILE A 344 -4.28 16.58 4.21
CA ILE A 344 -4.05 15.14 4.32
C ILE A 344 -4.61 14.65 5.64
N GLN A 345 -5.51 13.68 5.55
CA GLN A 345 -6.22 13.07 6.66
C GLN A 345 -5.88 11.59 6.69
N ASP A 346 -5.79 10.99 7.87
CA ASP A 346 -5.70 9.53 7.98
C ASP A 346 -7.07 8.93 7.60
N LEU A 347 -7.06 7.89 6.75
CA LEU A 347 -8.25 7.11 6.44
C LEU A 347 -8.60 6.28 7.68
N ALA A 348 -9.67 6.66 8.37
CA ALA A 348 -10.23 5.82 9.43
C ALA A 348 -10.64 4.45 8.84
N PRO A 349 -10.48 3.35 9.59
CA PRO A 349 -11.14 2.10 9.24
C PRO A 349 -12.65 2.36 9.22
N GLU A 350 -13.35 1.93 8.17
CA GLU A 350 -14.81 2.04 8.16
C GLU A 350 -15.38 1.28 9.37
N PRO A 351 -16.29 1.89 10.15
CA PRO A 351 -16.96 1.16 11.21
C PRO A 351 -17.73 0.01 10.56
N HIS A 352 -17.39 -1.22 10.93
CA HIS A 352 -18.15 -2.39 10.52
C HIS A 352 -19.62 -2.13 10.84
N ALA A 353 -20.46 -2.11 9.81
CA ALA A 353 -21.90 -2.08 9.99
C ALA A 353 -22.26 -3.25 10.89
N ALA A 354 -22.58 -2.96 12.14
CA ALA A 354 -23.23 -3.92 13.01
C ALA A 354 -24.54 -4.26 12.32
N ASN A 355 -24.60 -5.43 11.67
CA ASN A 355 -25.87 -6.00 11.26
C ASN A 355 -26.69 -6.16 12.55
N SER A 356 -27.67 -5.30 12.70
CA SER A 356 -28.74 -5.49 13.68
C SER A 356 -29.54 -6.71 13.25
N ASP A 357 -29.59 -7.70 14.14
CA ASP A 357 -30.40 -8.92 14.04
C ASP A 357 -31.89 -8.65 13.78
#